data_AF-A0A2E3HQP5-F1
#
_entry.id   AF-A0A2E3HQP5-F1
#
_cell.length_a   1.000
_cell.length_b   1.000
_cell.length_c   1.000
_cell.angle_alpha   90.00
_cell.angle_beta   90.00
_cell.angle_gamma   90.00
#
_symmetry.space_group_name_H-M   'P 1'
#
loop_
_entity.id
_entity.type
_entity.pdbx_description
1 polymer ?
#
loop_
_entity_poly.entity_id
_entity_poly.type
_entity_poly.pdbx_seq_one_letter_code
_entity_poly.pdbx_strand_id
1 'polypeptide(L)' 'MGYKVLGQIDRERYTDMSAEGLEGPFMFESGKVLYYDKAEGKYYDRDTDFYVDHKEMWNIHYGLTK' A
#
# COMPACT_ATOMS: atom_id res chain seq x y z
N MET A 1 18.10 -6.24 -15.25
CA MET A 1 17.27 -6.27 -14.02
C MET A 1 17.22 -4.86 -13.48
N GLY A 2 16.12 -4.13 -13.67
CA GLY A 2 15.96 -2.77 -13.17
C GLY A 2 15.26 -2.79 -11.83
N TYR A 3 15.90 -2.28 -10.78
CA TYR A 3 15.20 -1.91 -9.55
C TYR A 3 14.80 -0.45 -9.69
N LYS A 4 13.54 -0.13 -9.39
CA LYS A 4 13.08 1.25 -9.31
C LYS A 4 13.29 1.71 -7.87
N VAL A 5 14.17 2.69 -7.68
CA VAL A 5 14.29 3.37 -6.39
C VAL A 5 13.03 4.20 -6.22
N LEU A 6 12.06 3.66 -5.48
CA LEU A 6 10.93 4.44 -5.00
C LEU A 6 11.47 5.42 -3.93
N GLY A 7 10.83 6.57 -3.80
CA GLY A 7 11.26 7.60 -2.84
C GLY A 7 11.32 7.09 -1.40
N GLN A 8 11.89 7.90 -0.50
CA GLN A 8 11.88 7.55 0.92
C GLN A 8 10.44 7.59 1.44
N ILE A 9 9.99 6.49 2.07
CA ILE A 9 8.72 6.47 2.80
C ILE A 9 8.87 7.41 3.99
N ASP A 10 7.95 8.37 4.10
CA ASP A 10 7.87 9.26 5.24
C ASP A 10 7.44 8.47 6.49
N ARG A 11 8.42 8.08 7.33
CA ARG A 11 8.18 7.23 8.51
C ARG A 11 7.50 7.98 9.66
N GLU A 12 7.46 9.32 9.61
CA GLU A 12 6.73 10.14 10.57
C GLU A 12 5.23 10.08 10.27
N ARG A 13 4.86 10.18 8.98
CA ARG A 13 3.47 10.04 8.52
C ARG A 13 3.01 8.59 8.41
N TYR A 14 3.88 7.68 8.02
CA TYR A 14 3.57 6.26 7.81
C TYR A 14 4.34 5.41 8.82
N THR A 15 3.79 5.38 10.03
CA THR A 15 4.31 4.59 11.15
C THR A 15 4.01 3.11 10.98
N ASP A 16 4.69 2.28 11.77
CA ASP A 16 4.41 0.85 11.84
C ASP A 16 3.01 0.62 12.42
N MET A 17 2.13 -0.05 11.67
CA MET A 17 0.76 -0.38 12.08
C MET A 17 0.61 -1.86 12.43
N SER A 18 1.73 -2.56 12.66
CA SER A 18 1.73 -3.97 13.04
C SER A 18 0.95 -4.25 14.33
N ALA A 19 0.85 -3.26 15.24
CA ALA A 19 0.04 -3.34 16.45
C ALA A 19 -1.47 -3.49 16.17
N GLU A 20 -1.94 -2.99 15.02
CA GLU A 20 -3.33 -3.08 14.55
C GLU A 20 -3.57 -4.33 13.69
N GLY A 21 -2.54 -5.15 13.46
CA GLY A 21 -2.60 -6.31 12.57
C GLY A 21 -2.37 -5.97 11.09
N LEU A 22 -1.94 -4.74 10.80
CA LEU A 22 -1.64 -4.26 9.47
C LEU A 22 -0.16 -4.46 9.12
N GLU A 23 0.12 -5.05 7.97
CA GLU A 23 1.46 -5.23 7.42
C GLU A 23 1.82 -4.04 6.51
N GLY A 24 3.02 -3.47 6.63
CA GLY A 24 3.43 -2.30 5.83
C GLY A 24 4.46 -1.44 6.56
N PRO A 25 4.71 -0.19 6.12
CA PRO A 25 4.12 0.54 4.99
C PRO A 25 4.62 0.09 3.61
N PHE A 26 3.72 -0.19 2.68
CA PHE A 26 4.07 -0.54 1.29
C PHE A 26 3.95 0.67 0.38
N MET A 27 5.07 1.10 -0.21
CA MET A 27 5.08 2.14 -1.23
C MET A 27 4.80 1.54 -2.60
N PHE A 28 3.73 2.01 -3.24
CA PHE A 28 3.36 1.62 -4.59
C PHE A 28 3.99 2.55 -5.62
N GLU A 29 4.08 2.07 -6.87
CA GLU A 29 4.62 2.84 -7.98
C GLU A 29 3.84 4.16 -8.25
N SER A 30 2.56 4.21 -7.86
CA SER A 30 1.73 5.42 -7.88
C SER A 30 2.20 6.50 -6.89
N GLY A 31 3.13 6.17 -5.97
CA GLY A 31 3.57 7.04 -4.87
C GLY A 31 2.67 6.97 -3.64
N LYS A 32 1.59 6.19 -3.69
CA LYS A 32 0.73 5.89 -2.54
C LYS A 32 1.42 4.91 -1.58
N VAL A 33 1.16 5.09 -0.30
CA VAL A 33 1.60 4.18 0.77
C VAL A 33 0.37 3.53 1.37
N LEU A 34 0.29 2.20 1.29
CA LEU A 34 -0.83 1.43 1.84
C LEU A 34 -0.33 0.39 2.84
N TYR A 35 -1.27 -0.10 3.64
CA TYR A 35 -1.06 -1.13 4.64
C TYR A 35 -1.90 -2.35 4.30
N TYR A 36 -1.30 -3.53 4.25
CA TYR A 36 -2.01 -4.77 4.00
C TYR A 36 -2.68 -5.27 5.28
N ASP A 37 -3.99 -5.35 5.28
CA ASP A 37 -4.78 -5.98 6.31
C ASP A 37 -4.93 -7.47 6.02
N LYS A 38 -4.31 -8.31 6.86
CA LYS A 38 -4.35 -9.76 6.71
C LYS A 38 -5.70 -10.36 7.14
N ALA A 39 -6.47 -9.67 7.97
CA ALA A 39 -7.77 -10.14 8.46
C ALA A 39 -8.84 -10.01 7.37
N GLU A 40 -8.87 -8.89 6.66
CA GLU A 40 -9.78 -8.59 5.54
C GLU A 40 -9.20 -9.00 4.18
N GLY A 41 -7.88 -9.12 4.05
CA GLY A 41 -7.20 -9.41 2.79
C GLY A 41 -7.13 -8.22 1.83
N LYS A 42 -7.19 -6.99 2.36
CA LYS A 42 -7.29 -5.72 1.61
C LYS A 42 -6.13 -4.78 1.97
N TYR A 43 -5.96 -3.71 1.21
CA TYR A 43 -5.01 -2.65 1.51
C TYR A 43 -5.73 -1.44 2.12
N TYR A 44 -5.43 -1.11 3.36
CA TYR A 44 -5.87 0.10 4.02
C TYR A 44 -5.02 1.31 3.57
N ASP A 45 -5.69 2.35 3.06
CA ASP A 45 -5.10 3.65 2.73
C ASP A 45 -5.29 4.60 3.92
N ARG A 46 -4.20 4.91 4.63
CA ARG A 46 -4.20 5.83 5.78
C ARG A 46 -4.50 7.28 5.39
N ASP A 47 -4.27 7.66 4.13
CA ASP A 47 -4.47 9.02 3.65
C ASP A 47 -5.96 9.32 3.47
N THR A 48 -6.70 8.36 2.93
CA THR A 48 -8.14 8.47 2.66
C THR A 48 -9.03 7.80 3.71
N ASP A 49 -8.45 7.05 4.65
CA ASP A 49 -9.18 6.25 5.65
C ASP A 49 -10.15 5.23 5.01
N PHE A 50 -9.70 4.56 3.95
CA PHE A 50 -10.53 3.59 3.19
C PHE A 50 -9.75 2.32 2.88
N TYR A 51 -10.47 1.20 2.82
CA TYR A 51 -9.93 -0.08 2.36
C TYR A 51 -10.05 -0.22 0.85
N VAL A 52 -8.93 -0.56 0.22
CA VAL A 52 -8.77 -0.85 -1.21
C VAL A 52 -8.63 -2.35 -1.37
N ASP A 53 -9.38 -2.93 -2.30
CA ASP A 53 -9.27 -4.36 -2.56
C ASP A 53 -7.90 -4.71 -3.15
N HIS A 54 -7.29 -5.82 -2.72
CA HIS A 54 -6.00 -6.27 -3.26
C HIS A 54 -6.03 -6.44 -4.78
N LYS A 55 -7.15 -6.94 -5.33
CA LYS A 55 -7.29 -7.13 -6.78
C LYS A 55 -7.36 -5.80 -7.52
N GLU A 56 -8.08 -4.82 -6.97
CA GLU A 56 -8.15 -3.46 -7.51
C GLU A 56 -6.74 -2.84 -7.53
N MET A 57 -6.04 -2.92 -6.39
CA MET A 57 -4.69 -2.39 -6.26
C MET A 57 -3.74 -3.09 -7.26
N TRP A 58 -3.81 -4.42 -7.37
CA TRP A 58 -3.03 -5.20 -8.34
C TRP A 58 -3.31 -4.74 -9.78
N ASN A 59 -4.58 -4.53 -10.13
CA ASN A 59 -4.94 -4.07 -11.46
C ASN A 59 -4.40 -2.68 -11.76
N ILE A 60 -4.48 -1.75 -10.81
CA ILE A 60 -3.94 -0.39 -10.95
C ILE A 60 -2.42 -0.42 -11.05
N HIS A 61 -1.75 -1.24 -10.22
CA HIS A 61 -0.29 -1.34 -10.18
C HIS A 61 0.31 -1.91 -11.46
N TYR A 62 -0.33 -2.94 -12.04
CA TYR A 62 0.12 -3.57 -13.28
C TYR A 62 -0.49 -2.94 -14.54
N GLY A 63 -1.33 -1.90 -14.41
CA GLY A 63 -2.04 -1.29 -15.55
C GLY A 63 -2.95 -2.28 -16.29
N LEU A 64 -3.51 -3.26 -15.58
CA LEU A 64 -4.39 -4.30 -16.13
C LEU A 64 -5.83 -3.83 -16.33
N THR A 65 -6.15 -2.57 -16.00
CA THR A 65 -7.44 -1.95 -16.34
C THR A 65 -7.41 -1.50 -17.80
N LYS A 66 -8.03 -2.28 -18.69
CA LYS A 66 -8.26 -1.93 -20.09
C LYS A 66 -9.70 -1.46 -20.30
#